data_AF-A0A3B8ZBZ7-F1
#
_entry.id   AF-A0A3B8ZBZ7-F1
#
_cell.length_a   1.000
_cell.length_b   1.000
_cell.length_c   1.000
_cell.angle_alpha   90.00
_cell.angle_beta   90.00
_cell.angle_gamma   90.00
#
_symmetry.space_group_name_H-M   'P 1'
#
loop_
_entity.id
_entity.type
_entity.pdbx_description
1 polymer ?
#
loop_
_entity_poly.entity_id
_entity_poly.type
_entity_poly.pdbx_seq_one_letter_code
_entity_poly.pdbx_strand_id
1 'polypeptide(L)'
;AEILAAMQNNWNRDRSPPDGETSRLLRQLSECTGAEGNIEQLQVLLQAIVKPNQALDWWSMTLLSGLASGLNRYKGEMGKLSLQKFLDEPPAAMTQLATQIRQMVHGLPNLAFDNSAGLSDRLAAMELLGYLPWLQSEESIEQLLDTSQPGEIQLSALRSMRGKPVEEWSKQIIGRWAALGPHVRTEALAMLLGHKTGTVQALQAMLDGHLESAILSVDQRAQLLAHPNLETRQLAEKVIGSGASADRQAVVKQYWPAATMPGQAVSGQAVFDRVCATCHRVAGRGNSVGPDLSDSRNRSREALLVDIIDPSHRIDPQYLAYQVLTHDGQVFQGLLQAETSEAIAIKQSGGQQRTVLRSDVEQLKVGGKSLMPDGVERDVTLQEMADLIEFLRPTK
;
A
#
# COMPACT_ATOMS: atom_id res chain seq x y z
N ALA A 1 -22.03 -29.36 -9.73
CA ALA A 1 -22.77 -29.36 -11.00
C ALA A 1 -24.09 -28.60 -10.90
N GLU A 2 -25.01 -28.98 -10.00
CA GLU A 2 -26.34 -28.33 -9.88
C GLU A 2 -26.27 -26.85 -9.49
N ILE A 3 -25.41 -26.49 -8.53
CA ILE A 3 -25.15 -25.09 -8.14
C ILE A 3 -24.61 -24.28 -9.33
N LEU A 4 -23.64 -24.82 -10.07
CA LEU A 4 -23.05 -24.17 -11.24
C LEU A 4 -24.07 -24.00 -12.38
N ALA A 5 -24.94 -25.00 -12.61
CA ALA A 5 -25.99 -24.92 -13.62
C ALA A 5 -27.08 -23.89 -13.27
N ALA A 6 -27.46 -23.78 -11.99
CA ALA A 6 -28.37 -22.75 -11.50
C ALA A 6 -27.75 -21.34 -11.59
N MET A 7 -26.44 -21.21 -11.35
CA MET A 7 -25.70 -19.95 -11.41
C MET A 7 -25.47 -19.44 -12.85
N GLN A 8 -25.14 -20.33 -13.79
CA GLN A 8 -24.90 -19.97 -15.21
C GLN A 8 -26.11 -19.27 -15.85
N ASN A 9 -27.34 -19.61 -15.45
CA ASN A 9 -28.56 -19.01 -15.98
C ASN A 9 -28.85 -17.61 -15.41
N ASN A 10 -28.37 -17.30 -14.20
CA ASN A 10 -28.68 -16.04 -13.51
C ASN A 10 -27.61 -14.96 -13.66
N TRP A 11 -26.31 -15.30 -13.74
CA TRP A 11 -25.22 -14.30 -13.77
C TRP A 11 -24.78 -13.87 -15.16
N ASN A 12 -25.13 -14.60 -16.22
CA ASN A 12 -24.88 -14.12 -17.59
C ASN A 12 -25.67 -12.83 -17.92
N ARG A 13 -26.62 -12.41 -17.07
CA ARG A 13 -27.40 -11.17 -17.24
C ARG A 13 -26.78 -9.95 -16.57
N ASP A 14 -26.00 -10.14 -15.51
CA ASP A 14 -25.43 -9.05 -14.73
C ASP A 14 -23.92 -9.27 -14.65
N ARG A 15 -23.15 -8.46 -15.40
CA ARG A 15 -21.68 -8.55 -15.42
C ARG A 15 -21.04 -8.07 -14.11
N SER A 16 -21.85 -7.55 -13.20
CA SER A 16 -21.45 -7.23 -11.84
C SER A 16 -21.43 -8.48 -10.97
N PRO A 17 -20.43 -8.66 -10.10
CA PRO A 17 -20.43 -9.75 -9.16
C PRO A 17 -21.62 -9.56 -8.19
N PRO A 18 -22.32 -10.64 -7.82
CA PRO A 18 -23.12 -10.66 -6.61
C PRO A 18 -22.21 -10.35 -5.40
N ASP A 19 -22.81 -10.15 -4.23
CA ASP A 19 -22.10 -9.85 -2.99
C ASP A 19 -20.79 -10.63 -2.77
N GLY A 20 -19.88 -10.08 -1.96
CA GLY A 20 -18.57 -10.70 -1.69
C GLY A 20 -18.65 -12.10 -1.06
N GLU A 21 -19.81 -12.53 -0.59
CA GLU A 21 -20.05 -13.88 -0.07
C GLU A 21 -20.11 -14.91 -1.19
N THR A 22 -20.78 -14.58 -2.29
CA THR A 22 -20.96 -15.49 -3.41
C THR A 22 -19.62 -15.80 -4.11
N SER A 23 -18.81 -14.79 -4.41
CA SER A 23 -17.46 -14.99 -4.99
C SER A 23 -16.57 -15.82 -4.06
N ARG A 24 -16.68 -15.60 -2.74
CA ARG A 24 -15.95 -16.38 -1.73
C ARG A 24 -16.36 -17.85 -1.73
N LEU A 25 -17.66 -18.13 -1.80
CA LEU A 25 -18.19 -19.49 -1.86
C LEU A 25 -17.69 -20.23 -3.10
N LEU A 26 -17.78 -19.63 -4.30
CA LEU A 26 -17.28 -20.21 -5.54
C LEU A 26 -15.80 -20.59 -5.42
N ARG A 27 -15.00 -19.65 -4.93
CA ARG A 27 -13.57 -19.83 -4.74
C ARG A 27 -13.27 -20.98 -3.79
N GLN A 28 -13.96 -21.05 -2.66
CA GLN A 28 -13.79 -22.13 -1.67
C GLN A 28 -14.16 -23.50 -2.22
N LEU A 29 -15.29 -23.61 -2.92
CA LEU A 29 -15.70 -24.87 -3.56
C LEU A 29 -14.65 -25.36 -4.55
N SER A 30 -14.18 -24.47 -5.42
CA SER A 30 -13.16 -24.81 -6.40
C SER A 30 -11.79 -25.13 -5.76
N GLU A 31 -11.46 -24.47 -4.65
CA GLU A 31 -10.26 -24.74 -3.87
C GLU A 31 -10.29 -26.13 -3.21
N CYS A 32 -11.44 -26.55 -2.69
CA CYS A 32 -11.64 -27.92 -2.19
C CYS A 32 -11.43 -28.96 -3.30
N THR A 33 -12.06 -28.76 -4.46
CA THR A 33 -11.91 -29.68 -5.61
C THR A 33 -10.45 -29.77 -6.08
N GLY A 34 -9.74 -28.64 -6.17
CA GLY A 34 -8.32 -28.63 -6.52
C GLY A 34 -7.42 -29.33 -5.50
N ALA A 35 -7.70 -29.16 -4.20
CA ALA A 35 -6.92 -29.76 -3.13
C ALA A 35 -7.15 -31.28 -2.98
N GLU A 36 -8.36 -31.76 -3.29
CA GLU A 36 -8.70 -33.18 -3.33
C GLU A 36 -8.06 -33.87 -4.56
N GLY A 37 -8.06 -33.20 -5.71
CA GLY A 37 -7.48 -33.72 -6.95
C GLY A 37 -8.26 -34.89 -7.56
N ASN A 38 -9.55 -35.02 -7.25
CA ASN A 38 -10.43 -36.02 -7.86
C ASN A 38 -10.67 -35.71 -9.34
N ILE A 39 -10.31 -36.63 -10.24
CA ILE A 39 -10.33 -36.43 -11.69
C ILE A 39 -11.73 -36.10 -12.22
N GLU A 40 -12.77 -36.77 -11.73
CA GLU A 40 -14.15 -36.55 -12.19
C GLU A 40 -14.65 -35.17 -11.78
N GLN A 41 -14.41 -34.78 -10.51
CA GLN A 41 -14.78 -33.46 -10.02
C GLN A 41 -14.03 -32.34 -10.74
N LEU A 42 -12.73 -32.52 -10.99
CA LEU A 42 -11.92 -31.59 -11.77
C LEU A 42 -12.50 -31.44 -13.19
N GLN A 43 -12.84 -32.53 -13.85
CA GLN A 43 -13.42 -32.50 -15.19
C GLN A 43 -14.73 -31.73 -15.23
N VAL A 44 -15.65 -31.97 -14.27
CA VAL A 44 -16.91 -31.24 -14.15
C VAL A 44 -16.69 -29.74 -13.95
N LEU A 45 -15.73 -29.38 -13.09
CA LEU A 45 -15.37 -27.99 -12.82
C LEU A 45 -14.82 -27.29 -14.08
N LEU A 46 -13.89 -27.93 -14.79
CA LEU A 46 -13.32 -27.36 -16.02
C LEU A 46 -14.36 -27.20 -17.13
N GLN A 47 -15.27 -28.16 -17.28
CA GLN A 47 -16.40 -28.04 -18.21
C GLN A 47 -17.32 -26.87 -17.88
N ALA A 48 -17.49 -26.54 -16.60
CA ALA A 48 -18.31 -25.40 -16.19
C ALA A 48 -17.61 -24.05 -16.46
N ILE A 49 -16.27 -24.02 -16.42
CA ILE A 49 -15.45 -22.84 -16.73
C ILE A 49 -15.39 -22.60 -18.24
N VAL A 50 -15.15 -23.65 -19.01
CA VAL A 50 -14.97 -23.54 -20.46
C VAL A 50 -16.30 -23.39 -21.16
N LYS A 51 -16.52 -22.21 -21.76
CA LYS A 51 -17.61 -21.98 -22.70
C LYS A 51 -17.07 -21.83 -24.13
N PRO A 52 -17.63 -22.51 -25.14
CA PRO A 52 -17.21 -22.35 -26.53
C PRO A 52 -17.35 -20.90 -27.00
N ASN A 53 -16.29 -20.34 -27.60
CA ASN A 53 -16.27 -19.00 -28.21
C ASN A 53 -16.68 -17.84 -27.28
N GLN A 54 -16.49 -17.98 -25.97
CA GLN A 54 -16.77 -16.92 -25.00
C GLN A 54 -15.53 -16.57 -24.19
N ALA A 55 -15.33 -15.27 -23.93
CA ALA A 55 -14.30 -14.80 -23.02
C ALA A 55 -14.57 -15.29 -21.59
N LEU A 56 -13.53 -15.28 -20.74
CA LEU A 56 -13.70 -15.57 -19.32
C LEU A 56 -14.48 -14.45 -18.64
N ASP A 57 -15.56 -14.82 -17.95
CA ASP A 57 -16.30 -13.92 -17.06
C ASP A 57 -15.64 -13.95 -15.65
N TRP A 58 -15.86 -12.91 -14.83
CA TRP A 58 -15.32 -12.80 -13.46
C TRP A 58 -15.49 -14.08 -12.61
N TRP A 59 -16.64 -14.76 -12.70
CA TRP A 59 -16.92 -15.95 -11.89
C TRP A 59 -16.16 -17.19 -12.40
N SER A 60 -15.96 -17.31 -13.72
CA SER A 60 -15.16 -18.39 -14.31
C SER A 60 -13.69 -18.23 -13.91
N MET A 61 -13.19 -16.98 -13.89
CA MET A 61 -11.87 -16.66 -13.36
C MET A 61 -11.77 -16.90 -11.86
N THR A 62 -12.82 -16.60 -11.09
CA THR A 62 -12.88 -16.88 -9.64
C THR A 62 -12.78 -18.39 -9.35
N LEU A 63 -13.47 -19.22 -10.14
CA LEU A 63 -13.34 -20.67 -10.07
C LEU A 63 -11.92 -21.10 -10.45
N LEU A 64 -11.36 -20.62 -11.56
CA LEU A 64 -9.98 -20.93 -11.94
C LEU A 64 -8.95 -20.54 -10.87
N SER A 65 -9.09 -19.38 -10.23
CA SER A 65 -8.22 -18.95 -9.12
C SER A 65 -8.39 -19.85 -7.89
N GLY A 66 -9.62 -20.24 -7.55
CA GLY A 66 -9.90 -21.22 -6.50
C GLY A 66 -9.23 -22.57 -6.80
N LEU A 67 -9.41 -23.08 -8.02
CA LEU A 67 -8.76 -24.31 -8.49
C LEU A 67 -7.24 -24.20 -8.37
N ALA A 68 -6.63 -23.11 -8.84
CA ALA A 68 -5.20 -22.88 -8.78
C ALA A 68 -4.67 -22.87 -7.33
N SER A 69 -5.41 -22.23 -6.41
CA SER A 69 -5.13 -22.26 -4.98
C SER A 69 -5.18 -23.68 -4.41
N GLY A 70 -6.22 -24.45 -4.77
CA GLY A 70 -6.40 -25.83 -4.36
C GLY A 70 -5.30 -26.75 -4.85
N LEU A 71 -4.95 -26.65 -6.14
CA LEU A 71 -3.88 -27.44 -6.76
C LEU A 71 -2.53 -27.21 -6.08
N ASN A 72 -2.21 -25.98 -5.69
CA ASN A 72 -1.00 -25.67 -4.93
C ASN A 72 -0.93 -26.35 -3.55
N ARG A 73 -2.08 -26.78 -3.01
CA ARG A 73 -2.21 -27.49 -1.72
C ARG A 73 -2.35 -29.01 -1.87
N TYR A 74 -2.50 -29.52 -3.10
CA TYR A 74 -2.65 -30.94 -3.37
C TYR A 74 -1.40 -31.72 -2.94
N LYS A 75 -1.61 -32.89 -2.33
CA LYS A 75 -0.54 -33.77 -1.79
C LYS A 75 -0.70 -35.23 -2.21
N GLY A 76 -1.48 -35.52 -3.25
CA GLY A 76 -1.73 -36.90 -3.70
C GLY A 76 -0.71 -37.40 -4.74
N GLU A 77 -1.08 -38.47 -5.43
CA GLU A 77 -0.21 -39.26 -6.31
C GLU A 77 0.26 -38.51 -7.58
N MET A 78 -0.44 -37.45 -8.00
CA MET A 78 0.00 -36.59 -9.12
C MET A 78 1.21 -35.69 -8.75
N GLY A 79 1.68 -35.79 -7.50
CA GLY A 79 2.77 -34.96 -6.98
C GLY A 79 2.35 -33.51 -6.80
N LYS A 80 3.32 -32.61 -6.59
CA LYS A 80 3.04 -31.18 -6.47
C LYS A 80 2.44 -30.67 -7.78
N LEU A 81 1.25 -30.07 -7.69
CA LEU A 81 0.53 -29.46 -8.80
C LEU A 81 0.55 -27.93 -8.66
N SER A 82 0.55 -27.26 -9.80
CA SER A 82 0.24 -25.85 -9.95
C SER A 82 -0.73 -25.72 -11.12
N LEU A 83 -1.42 -24.59 -11.26
CA LEU A 83 -2.28 -24.36 -12.43
C LEU A 83 -1.47 -24.53 -13.73
N GLN A 84 -0.28 -23.93 -13.82
CA GLN A 84 0.59 -24.07 -14.99
C GLN A 84 0.91 -25.54 -15.29
N LYS A 85 1.39 -26.29 -14.29
CA LYS A 85 1.75 -27.70 -14.47
C LYS A 85 0.54 -28.54 -14.89
N PHE A 86 -0.62 -28.29 -14.28
CA PHE A 86 -1.87 -28.98 -14.63
C PHE A 86 -2.30 -28.68 -16.07
N LEU A 87 -2.12 -27.44 -16.53
CA LEU A 87 -2.42 -27.07 -17.91
C LEU A 87 -1.40 -27.66 -18.90
N ASP A 88 -0.13 -27.77 -18.51
CA ASP A 88 0.95 -28.33 -19.34
C ASP A 88 0.86 -29.86 -19.46
N GLU A 89 0.56 -30.54 -18.35
CA GLU A 89 0.49 -31.99 -18.22
C GLU A 89 -0.88 -32.42 -17.68
N PRO A 90 -1.99 -32.17 -18.40
CA PRO A 90 -3.32 -32.52 -17.92
C PRO A 90 -3.53 -34.05 -17.95
N PRO A 91 -4.34 -34.60 -17.03
CA PRO A 91 -4.85 -35.96 -17.19
C PRO A 91 -5.51 -36.15 -18.55
N ALA A 92 -5.35 -37.34 -19.15
CA ALA A 92 -5.74 -37.61 -20.54
C ALA A 92 -7.22 -37.27 -20.86
N ALA A 93 -8.12 -37.39 -19.88
CA ALA A 93 -9.54 -37.06 -20.01
C ALA A 93 -9.81 -35.55 -20.15
N MET A 94 -8.85 -34.68 -19.85
CA MET A 94 -9.01 -33.23 -19.75
C MET A 94 -8.12 -32.44 -20.73
N THR A 95 -7.38 -33.09 -21.63
CA THR A 95 -6.46 -32.44 -22.58
C THR A 95 -7.10 -31.29 -23.38
N GLN A 96 -8.32 -31.50 -23.91
CA GLN A 96 -9.02 -30.49 -24.70
C GLN A 96 -9.44 -29.28 -23.84
N LEU A 97 -9.96 -29.54 -22.64
CA LEU A 97 -10.37 -28.49 -21.68
C LEU A 97 -9.17 -27.67 -21.22
N ALA A 98 -8.06 -28.33 -20.89
CA ALA A 98 -6.81 -27.68 -20.52
C ALA A 98 -6.26 -26.80 -21.65
N THR A 99 -6.36 -27.25 -22.91
CA THR A 99 -5.96 -26.45 -24.08
C THR A 99 -6.80 -25.18 -24.22
N GLN A 100 -8.12 -25.28 -24.04
CA GLN A 100 -9.03 -24.14 -24.09
C GLN A 100 -8.76 -23.15 -22.96
N ILE A 101 -8.56 -23.63 -21.74
CA ILE A 101 -8.21 -22.78 -20.59
C ILE A 101 -6.87 -22.08 -20.84
N ARG A 102 -5.87 -22.78 -21.39
CA ARG A 102 -4.59 -22.16 -21.73
C ARG A 102 -4.76 -20.99 -22.71
N GLN A 103 -5.57 -21.16 -23.76
CA GLN A 103 -5.89 -20.09 -24.71
C GLN A 103 -6.57 -18.90 -24.03
N MET A 104 -7.51 -19.16 -23.12
CA MET A 104 -8.21 -18.11 -22.37
C MET A 104 -7.26 -17.36 -21.42
N VAL A 105 -6.38 -18.09 -20.73
CA VAL A 105 -5.38 -17.56 -19.81
C VAL A 105 -4.38 -16.62 -20.51
N HIS A 106 -4.02 -16.90 -21.77
CA HIS A 106 -3.19 -16.00 -22.58
C HIS A 106 -3.83 -14.62 -22.82
N GLY A 107 -5.17 -14.50 -22.74
CA GLY A 107 -5.89 -13.23 -22.90
C GLY A 107 -6.00 -12.39 -21.63
N LEU A 108 -5.60 -12.91 -20.46
CA LEU A 108 -5.78 -12.23 -19.17
C LEU A 108 -5.05 -10.89 -19.07
N PRO A 109 -3.81 -10.72 -19.57
CA PRO A 109 -3.18 -9.41 -19.62
C PRO A 109 -4.07 -8.34 -20.26
N ASN A 110 -4.56 -8.62 -21.48
CA ASN A 110 -5.39 -7.67 -22.23
C ASN A 110 -6.68 -7.33 -21.47
N LEU A 111 -7.30 -8.33 -20.83
CA LEU A 111 -8.49 -8.11 -20.01
C LEU A 111 -8.21 -7.25 -18.78
N ALA A 112 -7.06 -7.43 -18.11
CA ALA A 112 -6.68 -6.61 -16.95
C ALA A 112 -6.48 -5.12 -17.32
N PHE A 113 -6.00 -4.85 -18.53
CA PHE A 113 -5.76 -3.49 -19.04
C PHE A 113 -6.97 -2.81 -19.67
N ASP A 114 -7.99 -3.58 -20.05
CA ASP A 114 -9.12 -3.04 -20.79
C ASP A 114 -9.99 -2.15 -19.89
N ASN A 115 -9.83 -0.83 -20.04
CA ASN A 115 -10.63 0.16 -19.31
C ASN A 115 -12.13 0.13 -19.68
N SER A 116 -12.52 -0.55 -20.77
CA SER A 116 -13.91 -0.78 -21.13
C SER A 116 -14.51 -2.04 -20.48
N ALA A 117 -13.66 -2.92 -19.94
CA ALA A 117 -14.10 -4.10 -19.20
C ALA A 117 -14.60 -3.73 -17.79
N GLY A 118 -15.50 -4.56 -17.26
CA GLY A 118 -16.00 -4.38 -15.91
C GLY A 118 -14.87 -4.52 -14.88
N LEU A 119 -14.87 -3.67 -13.85
CA LEU A 119 -13.85 -3.69 -12.79
C LEU A 119 -13.65 -5.09 -12.20
N SER A 120 -14.73 -5.84 -12.04
CA SER A 120 -14.70 -7.20 -11.47
C SER A 120 -14.03 -8.22 -12.39
N ASP A 121 -14.22 -8.11 -13.71
CA ASP A 121 -13.52 -8.95 -14.68
C ASP A 121 -12.01 -8.64 -14.65
N ARG A 122 -11.66 -7.36 -14.61
CA ARG A 122 -10.26 -6.90 -14.51
C ARG A 122 -9.60 -7.42 -13.23
N LEU A 123 -10.25 -7.27 -12.08
CA LEU A 123 -9.72 -7.74 -10.79
C LEU A 123 -9.57 -9.26 -10.75
N ALA A 124 -10.53 -10.01 -11.28
CA ALA A 124 -10.46 -11.47 -11.34
C ALA A 124 -9.34 -11.96 -12.28
N ALA A 125 -9.13 -11.27 -13.41
CA ALA A 125 -8.02 -11.54 -14.31
C ALA A 125 -6.67 -11.36 -13.60
N MET A 126 -6.53 -10.28 -12.82
CA MET A 126 -5.31 -9.98 -12.06
C MET A 126 -5.03 -10.99 -10.94
N GLU A 127 -6.06 -11.46 -10.23
CA GLU A 127 -5.89 -12.56 -9.27
C GLU A 127 -5.35 -13.81 -9.97
N LEU A 128 -5.91 -14.16 -11.14
CA LEU A 128 -5.52 -15.34 -11.90
C LEU A 128 -4.08 -15.24 -12.46
N LEU A 129 -3.65 -14.04 -12.90
CA LEU A 129 -2.25 -13.77 -13.27
C LEU A 129 -1.26 -14.11 -12.14
N GLY A 130 -1.69 -14.02 -10.88
CA GLY A 130 -0.89 -14.38 -9.72
C GLY A 130 -0.51 -15.86 -9.66
N TYR A 131 -1.28 -16.73 -10.29
CA TYR A 131 -1.04 -18.18 -10.35
C TYR A 131 -0.22 -18.62 -11.56
N LEU A 132 0.08 -17.71 -12.49
CA LEU A 132 0.91 -17.95 -13.67
C LEU A 132 2.40 -17.73 -13.38
N PRO A 133 3.31 -18.32 -14.17
CA PRO A 133 4.75 -18.06 -14.05
C PRO A 133 5.08 -16.56 -14.18
N TRP A 134 6.07 -16.09 -13.41
CA TRP A 134 6.50 -14.68 -13.41
C TRP A 134 6.75 -14.14 -14.81
N LEU A 135 7.52 -14.88 -15.61
CA LEU A 135 7.92 -14.51 -16.97
C LEU A 135 6.74 -14.25 -17.93
N GLN A 136 5.55 -14.80 -17.64
CA GLN A 136 4.34 -14.59 -18.44
C GLN A 136 3.51 -13.40 -17.94
N SER A 137 3.78 -12.91 -16.73
CA SER A 137 2.97 -11.90 -16.04
C SER A 137 3.71 -10.60 -15.77
N GLU A 138 5.04 -10.58 -15.85
CA GLU A 138 5.88 -9.47 -15.41
C GLU A 138 5.54 -8.15 -16.12
N GLU A 139 5.57 -8.14 -17.46
CA GLU A 139 5.25 -6.95 -18.26
C GLU A 139 3.84 -6.43 -17.95
N SER A 140 2.90 -7.34 -17.73
CA SER A 140 1.52 -6.98 -17.42
C SER A 140 1.41 -6.36 -16.03
N ILE A 141 2.05 -6.96 -15.02
CA ILE A 141 2.05 -6.43 -13.66
C ILE A 141 2.70 -5.05 -13.62
N GLU A 142 3.78 -4.84 -14.38
CA GLU A 142 4.49 -3.57 -14.44
C GLU A 142 3.61 -2.42 -14.92
N GLN A 143 2.90 -2.61 -16.03
CA GLN A 143 1.99 -1.59 -16.56
C GLN A 143 0.77 -1.37 -15.64
N LEU A 144 0.33 -2.38 -14.90
CA LEU A 144 -0.78 -2.27 -13.93
C LEU A 144 -0.39 -1.48 -12.66
N LEU A 145 0.90 -1.25 -12.43
CA LEU A 145 1.43 -0.45 -11.32
C LEU A 145 1.65 1.03 -11.70
N ASP A 146 1.27 1.44 -12.90
CA ASP A 146 1.43 2.82 -13.38
C ASP A 146 0.49 3.81 -12.66
N THR A 147 0.92 5.07 -12.50
CA THR A 147 0.17 6.14 -11.81
C THR A 147 -1.21 6.41 -12.41
N SER A 148 -1.35 6.20 -13.73
CA SER A 148 -2.62 6.34 -14.45
C SER A 148 -3.67 5.30 -14.04
N GLN A 149 -3.27 4.17 -13.46
CA GLN A 149 -4.19 3.12 -13.02
C GLN A 149 -4.87 3.49 -11.69
N PRO A 150 -6.14 3.07 -11.50
CA PRO A 150 -6.82 3.18 -10.20
C PRO A 150 -6.06 2.45 -9.09
N GLY A 151 -6.16 2.95 -7.85
CA GLY A 151 -5.48 2.35 -6.70
C GLY A 151 -5.89 0.90 -6.44
N GLU A 152 -7.14 0.54 -6.72
CA GLU A 152 -7.66 -0.83 -6.60
C GLU A 152 -7.00 -1.79 -7.60
N ILE A 153 -6.71 -1.30 -8.81
CA ILE A 153 -5.98 -2.04 -9.85
C ILE A 153 -4.54 -2.22 -9.40
N GLN A 154 -3.84 -1.15 -9.01
CA GLN A 154 -2.46 -1.25 -8.52
C GLN A 154 -2.35 -2.20 -7.30
N LEU A 155 -3.28 -2.13 -6.34
CA LEU A 155 -3.32 -3.04 -5.18
C LEU A 155 -3.52 -4.50 -5.59
N SER A 156 -4.40 -4.76 -6.56
CA SER A 156 -4.61 -6.13 -7.05
C SER A 156 -3.36 -6.65 -7.80
N ALA A 157 -2.66 -5.78 -8.54
CA ALA A 157 -1.41 -6.11 -9.20
C ALA A 157 -0.32 -6.48 -8.18
N LEU A 158 -0.15 -5.67 -7.13
CA LEU A 158 0.75 -5.99 -6.00
C LEU A 158 0.44 -7.35 -5.39
N ARG A 159 -0.83 -7.64 -5.09
CA ARG A 159 -1.24 -8.89 -4.45
C ARG A 159 -0.97 -10.11 -5.33
N SER A 160 -1.09 -9.97 -6.65
CA SER A 160 -0.78 -11.04 -7.61
C SER A 160 0.69 -11.48 -7.56
N MET A 161 1.60 -10.64 -7.05
CA MET A 161 3.04 -10.95 -6.94
C MET A 161 3.43 -11.80 -5.73
N ARG A 162 2.58 -11.92 -4.69
CA ARG A 162 2.95 -12.55 -3.41
C ARG A 162 3.41 -14.01 -3.51
N GLY A 163 2.94 -14.75 -4.53
CA GLY A 163 3.34 -16.14 -4.78
C GLY A 163 4.60 -16.30 -5.64
N LYS A 164 5.22 -15.20 -6.07
CA LYS A 164 6.29 -15.18 -7.06
C LYS A 164 7.65 -14.95 -6.39
N PRO A 165 8.79 -15.15 -7.10
CA PRO A 165 10.12 -14.98 -6.51
C PRO A 165 10.30 -13.59 -5.90
N VAL A 166 10.64 -13.56 -4.60
CA VAL A 166 10.76 -12.31 -3.81
C VAL A 166 11.71 -11.33 -4.46
N GLU A 167 12.85 -11.82 -4.95
CA GLU A 167 13.87 -10.98 -5.57
C GLU A 167 13.38 -10.21 -6.80
N GLU A 168 12.48 -10.79 -7.60
CA GLU A 168 12.02 -10.15 -8.84
C GLU A 168 10.93 -9.13 -8.54
N TRP A 169 9.91 -9.52 -7.76
CA TRP A 169 8.84 -8.57 -7.47
C TRP A 169 9.31 -7.43 -6.56
N SER A 170 10.31 -7.62 -5.70
CA SER A 170 10.84 -6.52 -4.89
C SER A 170 11.55 -5.48 -5.75
N LYS A 171 12.31 -5.90 -6.77
CA LYS A 171 12.92 -5.00 -7.76
C LYS A 171 11.86 -4.22 -8.53
N GLN A 172 10.79 -4.88 -8.97
CA GLN A 172 9.65 -4.23 -9.65
C GLN A 172 8.98 -3.17 -8.78
N ILE A 173 8.65 -3.50 -7.52
CA ILE A 173 8.04 -2.55 -6.59
C ILE A 173 8.93 -1.34 -6.38
N ILE A 174 10.23 -1.55 -6.14
CA ILE A 174 11.19 -0.47 -5.91
C ILE A 174 11.33 0.39 -7.18
N GLY A 175 11.48 -0.24 -8.35
CA GLY A 175 11.62 0.46 -9.63
C GLY A 175 10.39 1.29 -10.02
N ARG A 176 9.21 0.88 -9.60
CA ARG A 176 7.93 1.57 -9.85
C ARG A 176 7.44 2.39 -8.65
N TRP A 177 8.24 2.53 -7.59
CA TRP A 177 7.82 3.17 -6.34
C TRP A 177 7.22 4.56 -6.55
N ALA A 178 7.85 5.38 -7.39
CA ALA A 178 7.38 6.73 -7.73
C ALA A 178 6.02 6.75 -8.44
N ALA A 179 5.65 5.65 -9.12
CA ALA A 179 4.38 5.53 -9.82
C ALA A 179 3.23 5.04 -8.92
N LEU A 180 3.56 4.37 -7.81
CA LEU A 180 2.57 3.80 -6.90
C LEU A 180 1.78 4.90 -6.17
N GLY A 181 0.47 4.68 -6.07
CA GLY A 181 -0.42 5.50 -5.25
C GLY A 181 -0.09 5.37 -3.74
N PRO A 182 -0.51 6.33 -2.91
CA PRO A 182 -0.21 6.36 -1.47
C PRO A 182 -0.63 5.10 -0.71
N HIS A 183 -1.88 4.64 -0.86
CA HIS A 183 -2.35 3.41 -0.21
C HIS A 183 -1.64 2.17 -0.74
N VAL A 184 -1.28 2.19 -2.02
CA VAL A 184 -0.52 1.14 -2.70
C VAL A 184 0.90 1.07 -2.16
N ARG A 185 1.55 2.21 -1.88
CA ARG A 185 2.88 2.28 -1.23
C ARG A 185 2.87 1.68 0.17
N THR A 186 1.82 1.91 0.96
CA THR A 186 1.68 1.28 2.28
C THR A 186 1.66 -0.24 2.18
N GLU A 187 0.85 -0.79 1.26
CA GLU A 187 0.76 -2.23 1.02
C GLU A 187 2.08 -2.79 0.46
N ALA A 188 2.68 -2.11 -0.52
CA ALA A 188 3.96 -2.48 -1.11
C ALA A 188 5.08 -2.54 -0.08
N LEU A 189 5.17 -1.53 0.80
CA LEU A 189 6.14 -1.50 1.89
C LEU A 189 5.91 -2.65 2.87
N ALA A 190 4.66 -2.91 3.27
CA ALA A 190 4.34 -4.04 4.13
C ALA A 190 4.76 -5.37 3.50
N MET A 191 4.56 -5.52 2.19
CA MET A 191 4.98 -6.70 1.44
C MET A 191 6.51 -6.83 1.40
N LEU A 192 7.24 -5.75 1.11
CA LEU A 192 8.70 -5.73 1.15
C LEU A 192 9.25 -6.10 2.54
N LEU A 193 8.76 -5.45 3.59
CA LEU A 193 9.22 -5.64 4.97
C LEU A 193 8.81 -7.01 5.56
N GLY A 194 7.81 -7.67 4.98
CA GLY A 194 7.36 -9.01 5.36
C GLY A 194 8.31 -10.14 4.93
N HIS A 195 9.30 -9.85 4.07
CA HIS A 195 10.23 -10.85 3.54
C HIS A 195 11.68 -10.42 3.72
N LYS A 196 12.54 -11.33 4.20
CA LYS A 196 13.97 -11.05 4.45
C LYS A 196 14.67 -10.35 3.28
N THR A 197 14.56 -10.89 2.06
CA THR A 197 15.18 -10.32 0.85
C THR A 197 14.58 -8.97 0.50
N GLY A 198 13.24 -8.85 0.58
CA GLY A 198 12.53 -7.60 0.33
C GLY A 198 12.92 -6.49 1.30
N THR A 199 13.07 -6.79 2.60
CA THR A 199 13.49 -5.84 3.63
C THR A 199 14.89 -5.29 3.34
N VAL A 200 15.85 -6.17 3.01
CA VAL A 200 17.22 -5.74 2.70
C VAL A 200 17.24 -4.85 1.46
N GLN A 201 16.53 -5.24 0.40
CA GLN A 201 16.45 -4.43 -0.82
C GLN A 201 15.76 -3.08 -0.59
N ALA A 202 14.67 -3.05 0.20
CA ALA A 202 13.97 -1.82 0.54
C ALA A 202 14.87 -0.85 1.32
N LEU A 203 15.58 -1.34 2.33
CA LEU A 203 16.52 -0.51 3.10
C LEU A 203 17.69 -0.03 2.24
N GLN A 204 18.22 -0.87 1.36
CA GLN A 204 19.28 -0.46 0.43
C GLN A 204 18.78 0.64 -0.52
N ALA A 205 17.61 0.46 -1.11
CA ALA A 205 17.00 1.46 -1.98
C ALA A 205 16.64 2.76 -1.23
N MET A 206 16.40 2.72 0.08
CA MET A 206 16.29 3.93 0.91
C MET A 206 17.63 4.66 1.08
N LEU A 207 18.74 3.93 1.22
CA LEU A 207 20.08 4.52 1.25
C LEU A 207 20.47 5.13 -0.10
N ASP A 208 20.06 4.47 -1.18
CA ASP A 208 20.34 4.91 -2.55
C ASP A 208 19.42 6.05 -3.01
N GLY A 209 18.40 6.40 -2.22
CA GLY A 209 17.45 7.49 -2.52
C GLY A 209 16.34 7.13 -3.51
N HIS A 210 16.19 5.84 -3.85
CA HIS A 210 15.08 5.34 -4.68
C HIS A 210 13.77 5.16 -3.90
N LEU A 211 13.87 5.01 -2.57
CA LEU A 211 12.75 4.91 -1.62
C LEU A 211 12.88 6.00 -0.56
N GLU A 212 11.80 6.73 -0.26
CA GLU A 212 11.84 7.70 0.82
C GLU A 212 11.81 6.99 2.18
N SER A 213 12.87 7.09 2.98
CA SER A 213 12.89 6.51 4.32
C SER A 213 11.79 7.05 5.24
N ALA A 214 11.27 8.26 4.95
CA ALA A 214 10.15 8.90 5.63
C ALA A 214 8.86 8.06 5.65
N ILE A 215 8.68 7.14 4.69
CA ILE A 215 7.50 6.26 4.63
C ILE A 215 7.45 5.26 5.80
N LEU A 216 8.58 4.99 6.46
CA LEU A 216 8.64 4.08 7.60
C LEU A 216 7.96 4.68 8.83
N SER A 217 6.96 3.97 9.34
CA SER A 217 6.30 4.31 10.59
C SER A 217 7.22 4.16 11.80
N VAL A 218 6.82 4.73 12.94
CA VAL A 218 7.57 4.62 14.20
C VAL A 218 7.76 3.17 14.61
N ASP A 219 6.71 2.37 14.53
CA ASP A 219 6.75 0.95 14.89
C ASP A 219 7.63 0.16 13.93
N GLN A 220 7.55 0.44 12.62
CA GLN A 220 8.41 -0.19 11.62
C GLN A 220 9.89 0.12 11.87
N ARG A 221 10.22 1.39 12.17
CA ARG A 221 11.59 1.79 12.54
C ARG A 221 12.09 1.05 13.77
N ALA A 222 11.27 0.99 14.83
CA ALA A 222 11.63 0.27 16.05
C ALA A 222 11.85 -1.23 15.78
N GLN A 223 10.97 -1.86 15.01
CA GLN A 223 11.09 -3.27 14.61
C GLN A 223 12.36 -3.54 13.79
N LEU A 224 12.70 -2.65 12.84
CA LEU A 224 13.88 -2.78 12.00
C LEU A 224 15.19 -2.61 12.80
N LEU A 225 15.24 -1.68 13.75
CA LEU A 225 16.39 -1.49 14.66
C LEU A 225 16.55 -2.67 15.63
N ALA A 226 15.44 -3.28 16.05
CA ALA A 226 15.44 -4.45 16.93
C ALA A 226 15.48 -5.80 16.16
N HIS A 227 15.67 -5.79 14.84
CA HIS A 227 15.50 -6.97 13.99
C HIS A 227 16.54 -8.07 14.31
N PRO A 228 16.16 -9.37 14.33
CA PRO A 228 17.11 -10.45 14.69
C PRO A 228 18.26 -10.62 13.68
N ASN A 229 18.04 -10.27 12.41
CA ASN A 229 19.09 -10.30 11.39
C ASN A 229 20.02 -9.08 11.51
N LEU A 230 21.34 -9.32 11.58
CA LEU A 230 22.36 -8.29 11.77
C LEU A 230 22.46 -7.31 10.59
N GLU A 231 22.41 -7.79 9.35
CA GLU A 231 22.49 -6.96 8.14
C GLU A 231 21.31 -5.99 8.08
N THR A 232 20.09 -6.48 8.34
CA THR A 232 18.90 -5.63 8.42
C THR A 232 19.05 -4.52 9.46
N ARG A 233 19.53 -4.82 10.67
CA ARG A 233 19.76 -3.80 11.70
C ARG A 233 20.77 -2.75 11.28
N GLN A 234 21.91 -3.17 10.73
CA GLN A 234 22.95 -2.25 10.27
C GLN A 234 22.47 -1.33 9.15
N LEU A 235 21.68 -1.86 8.21
CA LEU A 235 21.06 -1.04 7.17
C LEU A 235 20.03 -0.08 7.77
N ALA A 236 19.18 -0.55 8.68
CA ALA A 236 18.19 0.28 9.36
C ALA A 236 18.81 1.42 10.16
N GLU A 237 19.91 1.16 10.89
CA GLU A 237 20.67 2.19 11.62
C GLU A 237 21.17 3.29 10.67
N LYS A 238 21.66 2.91 9.49
CA LYS A 238 22.10 3.88 8.47
C LYS A 238 20.93 4.67 7.89
N VAL A 239 19.84 3.99 7.51
CA VAL A 239 18.65 4.63 6.91
C VAL A 239 17.96 5.58 7.90
N ILE A 240 17.86 5.19 9.16
CA ILE A 240 17.18 5.97 10.20
C ILE A 240 18.10 7.07 10.73
N GLY A 241 19.38 6.77 10.93
CA GLY A 241 20.39 7.73 11.42
C GLY A 241 20.71 8.84 10.42
N SER A 242 20.49 8.62 9.12
CA SER A 242 20.67 9.63 8.07
C SER A 242 19.49 10.60 7.90
N GLY A 243 18.35 10.35 8.55
CA GLY A 243 17.14 11.18 8.43
C GLY A 243 17.14 12.47 9.25
N ALA A 244 17.99 12.57 10.28
CA ALA A 244 18.12 13.80 11.05
C ALA A 244 19.11 14.74 10.34
N SER A 245 18.63 15.88 9.84
CA SER A 245 19.54 16.90 9.32
C SER A 245 20.50 17.32 10.43
N ALA A 246 21.81 17.28 10.17
CA ALA A 246 22.84 17.70 11.13
C ALA A 246 22.56 19.11 11.68
N ASP A 247 21.94 19.97 10.87
CA ASP A 247 21.51 21.31 11.24
C ASP A 247 20.37 21.29 12.28
N ARG A 248 19.39 20.37 12.15
CA ARG A 248 18.29 20.26 13.13
C ARG A 248 18.78 19.75 14.47
N GLN A 249 19.70 18.77 14.49
CA GLN A 249 20.28 18.29 15.75
C GLN A 249 21.02 19.39 16.53
N ALA A 250 21.68 20.31 15.81
CA ALA A 250 22.32 21.47 16.44
C ALA A 250 21.28 22.40 17.10
N VAL A 251 20.15 22.64 16.43
CA VAL A 251 19.05 23.44 16.98
C VAL A 251 18.37 22.75 18.16
N VAL A 252 18.18 21.42 18.11
CA VAL A 252 17.66 20.64 19.25
C VAL A 252 18.56 20.84 20.48
N LYS A 253 19.88 20.77 20.30
CA LYS A 253 20.84 21.02 21.39
C LYS A 253 20.74 22.45 21.94
N GLN A 254 20.58 23.44 21.06
CA GLN A 254 20.41 24.85 21.45
C GLN A 254 19.14 25.06 22.30
N TYR A 255 18.04 24.41 21.93
CA TYR A 255 16.76 24.55 22.64
C TYR A 255 16.56 23.54 23.78
N TRP A 256 17.48 22.59 23.97
CA TRP A 256 17.40 21.56 25.00
C TRP A 256 17.06 22.08 26.41
N PRO A 257 17.60 23.25 26.86
CA PRO A 257 17.23 23.78 28.17
C PRO A 257 15.73 24.05 28.35
N ALA A 258 14.97 24.31 27.27
CA ALA A 258 13.53 24.51 27.35
C ALA A 258 12.77 23.26 27.84
N ALA A 259 13.33 22.06 27.64
CA ALA A 259 12.72 20.83 28.12
C ALA A 259 12.75 20.72 29.66
N THR A 260 13.66 21.40 30.34
CA THR A 260 13.81 21.34 31.81
C THR A 260 13.42 22.63 32.52
N MET A 261 13.36 23.75 31.80
CA MET A 261 12.93 25.03 32.35
C MET A 261 11.46 25.03 32.77
N PRO A 262 11.10 25.77 33.84
CA PRO A 262 9.71 25.97 34.20
C PRO A 262 9.00 26.75 33.10
N GLY A 263 7.83 26.25 32.70
CA GLY A 263 6.97 26.92 31.73
C GLY A 263 5.69 27.45 32.39
N GLN A 264 5.02 28.38 31.72
CA GLN A 264 3.72 28.89 32.09
C GLN A 264 2.68 28.51 31.03
N ALA A 265 1.71 27.65 31.39
CA ALA A 265 0.71 27.15 30.45
C ALA A 265 -0.11 28.26 29.77
N VAL A 266 -0.39 29.37 30.46
CA VAL A 266 -1.12 30.51 29.88
C VAL A 266 -0.31 31.19 28.77
N SER A 267 0.98 31.43 29.01
CA SER A 267 1.90 31.96 28.00
C SER A 267 2.08 30.98 26.84
N GLY A 268 2.18 29.68 27.16
CA GLY A 268 2.29 28.62 26.17
C GLY A 268 1.08 28.49 25.26
N GLN A 269 -0.13 28.78 25.77
CA GLN A 269 -1.33 28.84 24.96
C GLN A 269 -1.23 29.93 23.89
N ALA A 270 -0.71 31.12 24.23
CA ALA A 270 -0.55 32.20 23.26
C ALA A 270 0.46 31.83 22.16
N VAL A 271 1.52 31.10 22.51
CA VAL A 271 2.49 30.55 21.54
C VAL A 271 1.80 29.52 20.64
N PHE A 272 1.01 28.60 21.21
CA PHE A 272 0.26 27.60 20.45
C PHE A 272 -0.70 28.26 19.44
N ASP A 273 -1.47 29.25 19.87
CA ASP A 273 -2.44 29.96 19.02
C ASP A 273 -1.75 30.66 17.84
N ARG A 274 -0.53 31.19 18.06
CA ARG A 274 0.26 31.90 17.06
C ARG A 274 0.95 30.96 16.05
N VAL A 275 1.45 29.82 16.53
CA VAL A 275 2.44 29.02 15.79
C VAL A 275 1.90 27.64 15.38
N CYS A 276 1.06 27.04 16.20
CA CYS A 276 0.64 25.64 16.06
C CYS A 276 -0.81 25.50 15.59
N ALA A 277 -1.69 26.44 15.95
CA ALA A 277 -3.14 26.34 15.73
C ALA A 277 -3.54 26.30 14.25
N THR A 278 -2.70 26.79 13.33
CA THR A 278 -2.91 26.68 11.89
C THR A 278 -3.05 25.22 11.44
N CYS A 279 -2.35 24.29 12.10
CA CYS A 279 -2.28 22.89 11.70
C CYS A 279 -2.78 21.92 12.76
N HIS A 280 -2.57 22.21 14.05
CA HIS A 280 -2.87 21.29 15.14
C HIS A 280 -4.06 21.74 15.97
N ARG A 281 -4.72 20.75 16.58
CA ARG A 281 -5.80 20.97 17.54
C ARG A 281 -5.34 20.63 18.95
N VAL A 282 -5.72 21.46 19.93
CA VAL A 282 -5.55 21.19 21.37
C VAL A 282 -6.78 21.69 22.10
N ALA A 283 -7.42 20.82 22.89
CA ALA A 283 -8.57 21.19 23.72
C ALA A 283 -9.66 21.96 22.94
N GLY A 284 -9.91 21.55 21.69
CA GLY A 284 -10.91 22.17 20.81
C GLY A 284 -10.47 23.46 20.10
N ARG A 285 -9.23 23.95 20.29
CA ARG A 285 -8.66 25.11 19.58
C ARG A 285 -7.77 24.68 18.42
N GLY A 286 -7.76 25.45 17.34
CA GLY A 286 -6.94 25.21 16.15
C GLY A 286 -7.61 24.32 15.10
N ASN A 287 -6.82 23.85 14.13
CA ASN A 287 -7.28 23.07 12.98
C ASN A 287 -6.88 21.59 13.08
N SER A 288 -7.56 20.72 12.33
CA SER A 288 -7.26 19.28 12.27
C SER A 288 -6.50 18.92 10.99
N VAL A 289 -5.35 19.55 10.72
CA VAL A 289 -4.45 19.17 9.61
C VAL A 289 -3.46 18.11 10.10
N GLY A 290 -2.67 18.46 11.13
CA GLY A 290 -1.81 17.52 11.85
C GLY A 290 -2.56 16.80 12.98
N PRO A 291 -1.84 15.98 13.78
CA PRO A 291 -2.42 15.28 14.92
C PRO A 291 -3.03 16.22 15.95
N ASP A 292 -4.10 15.75 16.59
CA ASP A 292 -4.62 16.39 17.79
C ASP A 292 -3.59 16.23 18.91
N LEU A 293 -3.06 17.35 19.40
CA LEU A 293 -2.05 17.36 20.44
C LEU A 293 -2.68 17.31 21.84
N SER A 294 -3.99 17.13 21.99
CA SER A 294 -4.61 16.94 23.31
C SER A 294 -4.04 15.71 24.05
N ASP A 295 -3.59 14.69 23.29
CA ASP A 295 -2.96 13.46 23.82
C ASP A 295 -1.44 13.58 24.01
N SER A 296 -0.83 14.73 23.71
CA SER A 296 0.61 14.94 23.87
C SER A 296 1.09 14.86 25.32
N ARG A 297 0.16 14.83 26.29
CA ARG A 297 0.42 14.67 27.72
C ARG A 297 1.19 13.39 28.07
N ASN A 298 1.05 12.33 27.25
CA ASN A 298 1.73 11.06 27.45
C ASN A 298 3.20 11.06 26.97
N ARG A 299 3.66 12.16 26.38
CA ARG A 299 5.02 12.33 25.88
C ARG A 299 5.91 12.95 26.95
N SER A 300 7.22 12.71 26.88
CA SER A 300 8.18 13.46 27.72
C SER A 300 8.38 14.86 27.16
N ARG A 301 8.86 15.80 27.99
CA ARG A 301 9.14 17.18 27.58
C ARG A 301 10.21 17.24 26.50
N GLU A 302 11.22 16.39 26.64
CA GLU A 302 12.32 16.22 25.68
C GLU A 302 11.80 15.69 24.34
N ALA A 303 10.91 14.69 24.37
CA ALA A 303 10.31 14.15 23.15
C ALA A 303 9.48 15.21 22.41
N LEU A 304 8.70 16.03 23.13
CA LEU A 304 7.94 17.14 22.54
C LEU A 304 8.86 18.19 21.92
N LEU A 305 9.94 18.55 22.62
CA LEU A 305 10.92 19.49 22.07
C LEU A 305 11.50 18.98 20.76
N VAL A 306 11.92 17.72 20.70
CA VAL A 306 12.49 17.12 19.50
C VAL A 306 11.45 17.05 18.38
N ASP A 307 10.20 16.66 18.67
CA ASP A 307 9.11 16.64 17.67
C ASP A 307 8.80 18.06 17.11
N ILE A 308 8.88 19.11 17.93
CA ILE A 308 8.63 20.50 17.51
C ILE A 308 9.79 21.04 16.66
N ILE A 309 11.03 20.79 17.09
CA ILE A 309 12.22 21.30 16.41
C ILE A 309 12.49 20.47 15.15
N ASP A 310 12.44 19.15 15.20
CA ASP A 310 12.73 18.31 14.03
C ASP A 310 11.48 17.54 13.61
N PRO A 311 10.46 18.19 13.03
CA PRO A 311 9.20 17.53 12.72
C PRO A 311 9.34 16.40 11.69
N SER A 312 10.45 16.38 10.94
CA SER A 312 10.74 15.35 9.94
C SER A 312 11.56 14.17 10.49
N HIS A 313 12.13 14.24 11.70
CA HIS A 313 12.89 13.12 12.27
C HIS A 313 12.05 11.85 12.45
N ARG A 314 10.73 12.04 12.63
CA ARG A 314 9.77 10.97 12.86
C ARG A 314 8.39 11.41 12.42
N ILE A 315 7.97 10.88 11.28
CA ILE A 315 6.69 11.21 10.64
C ILE A 315 5.81 9.97 10.71
N ASP A 316 4.59 10.12 11.21
CA ASP A 316 3.58 9.09 11.03
C ASP A 316 3.16 9.08 9.54
N PRO A 317 3.12 7.93 8.85
CA PRO A 317 2.77 7.87 7.44
C PRO A 317 1.49 8.61 7.05
N GLN A 318 0.51 8.72 7.97
CA GLN A 318 -0.74 9.46 7.70
C GLN A 318 -0.56 10.99 7.63
N TYR A 319 0.57 11.53 8.10
CA TYR A 319 0.93 12.96 8.05
C TYR A 319 2.08 13.24 7.07
N LEU A 320 2.43 12.29 6.19
CA LEU A 320 3.38 12.54 5.12
C LEU A 320 2.83 13.59 4.14
N ALA A 321 3.66 14.57 3.80
CA ALA A 321 3.33 15.52 2.76
C ALA A 321 3.48 14.84 1.39
N TYR A 322 2.47 14.96 0.55
CA TYR A 322 2.50 14.58 -0.85
C TYR A 322 2.65 15.82 -1.71
N GLN A 323 3.47 15.70 -2.75
CA GLN A 323 3.58 16.69 -3.82
C GLN A 323 2.95 16.12 -5.08
N VAL A 324 2.05 16.91 -5.67
CA VAL A 324 1.33 16.55 -6.89
C VAL A 324 1.73 17.52 -7.97
N LEU A 325 2.36 17.00 -9.02
CA LEU A 325 2.56 17.69 -10.27
C LEU A 325 1.44 17.27 -11.22
N THR A 326 0.78 18.27 -11.79
CA THR A 326 -0.26 18.07 -12.79
C THR A 326 0.28 18.34 -14.19
N HIS A 327 -0.36 17.76 -15.22
CA HIS A 327 0.06 17.87 -16.61
C HIS A 327 0.06 19.31 -17.16
N ASP A 328 -0.67 20.23 -16.51
CA ASP A 328 -0.66 21.66 -16.83
C ASP A 328 0.48 22.43 -16.12
N GLY A 329 1.33 21.73 -15.37
CA GLY A 329 2.47 22.27 -14.63
C GLY A 329 2.14 22.79 -13.23
N GLN A 330 0.90 22.67 -12.73
CA GLN A 330 0.59 23.09 -11.36
C GLN A 330 1.17 22.10 -10.34
N VAL A 331 1.71 22.65 -9.24
CA VAL A 331 2.29 21.89 -8.14
C VAL A 331 1.49 22.14 -6.86
N PHE A 332 0.96 21.07 -6.28
CA PHE A 332 0.30 21.11 -4.98
C PHE A 332 1.10 20.34 -3.94
N GLN A 333 1.04 20.81 -2.70
CA GLN A 333 1.60 20.10 -1.56
C GLN A 333 0.59 20.04 -0.42
N GLY A 334 0.43 18.87 0.19
CA GLY A 334 -0.42 18.68 1.37
C GLY A 334 -0.53 17.21 1.79
N LEU A 335 -1.39 16.94 2.77
CA LEU A 335 -1.67 15.58 3.24
C LEU A 335 -2.73 14.92 2.37
N LEU A 336 -2.57 13.64 2.07
CA LEU A 336 -3.62 12.89 1.40
C LEU A 336 -4.79 12.64 2.38
N GLN A 337 -6.00 13.05 2.01
CA GLN A 337 -7.23 12.79 2.78
C GLN A 337 -8.00 11.59 2.22
N ALA A 338 -8.08 11.51 0.90
CA ALA A 338 -8.80 10.44 0.22
C ALA A 338 -8.17 10.20 -1.16
N GLU A 339 -8.27 8.97 -1.62
CA GLU A 339 -7.88 8.53 -2.94
C GLU A 339 -9.00 7.63 -3.48
N THR A 340 -9.46 7.92 -4.69
CA THR A 340 -10.47 7.15 -5.43
C THR A 340 -9.94 6.81 -6.81
N SER A 341 -10.70 6.02 -7.57
CA SER A 341 -10.39 5.74 -8.99
C SER A 341 -10.37 6.99 -9.87
N GLU A 342 -11.10 8.06 -9.51
CA GLU A 342 -11.25 9.25 -10.35
C GLU A 342 -10.43 10.46 -9.87
N ALA A 343 -10.21 10.57 -8.56
CA ALA A 343 -9.58 11.76 -7.98
C ALA A 343 -8.80 11.48 -6.69
N ILE A 344 -7.86 12.38 -6.39
CA ILE A 344 -7.15 12.48 -5.12
C ILE A 344 -7.57 13.76 -4.39
N ALA A 345 -7.80 13.64 -3.09
CA ALA A 345 -8.12 14.77 -2.21
C ALA A 345 -6.94 15.07 -1.30
N ILE A 346 -6.46 16.31 -1.35
CA ILE A 346 -5.29 16.78 -0.60
C ILE A 346 -5.74 17.87 0.37
N LYS A 347 -5.32 17.76 1.63
CA LYS A 347 -5.49 18.78 2.65
C LYS A 347 -4.21 19.57 2.81
N GLN A 348 -4.29 20.87 2.53
CA GLN A 348 -3.18 21.80 2.59
C GLN A 348 -3.13 22.49 3.96
N SER A 349 -2.09 23.31 4.15
CA SER A 349 -1.97 24.18 5.31
C SER A 349 -3.22 25.06 5.49
N GLY A 350 -3.59 25.34 6.74
CA GLY A 350 -4.82 26.09 7.07
C GLY A 350 -6.12 25.31 6.89
N GLY A 351 -6.06 24.02 6.51
CA GLY A 351 -7.22 23.14 6.42
C GLY A 351 -7.95 23.16 5.08
N GLN A 352 -7.44 23.89 4.09
CA GLN A 352 -8.01 23.90 2.73
C GLN A 352 -7.91 22.51 2.11
N GLN A 353 -9.00 22.07 1.48
CA GLN A 353 -9.03 20.83 0.73
C GLN A 353 -9.03 21.13 -0.77
N ARG A 354 -8.27 20.34 -1.53
CA ARG A 354 -8.23 20.39 -2.99
C ARG A 354 -8.40 18.98 -3.54
N THR A 355 -9.30 18.85 -4.50
CA THR A 355 -9.48 17.62 -5.26
C THR A 355 -8.81 17.79 -6.63
N VAL A 356 -8.00 16.81 -7.01
CA VAL A 356 -7.30 16.76 -8.31
C VAL A 356 -7.73 15.48 -9.02
N LEU A 357 -8.17 15.59 -10.28
CA LEU A 357 -8.55 14.42 -11.07
C LEU A 357 -7.30 13.60 -11.39
N ARG A 358 -7.39 12.26 -11.32
CA ARG A 358 -6.25 11.39 -11.64
C ARG A 358 -5.76 11.57 -13.08
N SER A 359 -6.66 11.87 -14.01
CA SER A 359 -6.32 12.17 -15.40
C SER A 359 -5.38 13.37 -15.56
N ASP A 360 -5.35 14.25 -14.56
CA ASP A 360 -4.58 15.48 -14.58
C ASP A 360 -3.25 15.32 -13.83
N VAL A 361 -3.06 14.21 -13.10
CA VAL A 361 -1.85 13.96 -12.29
C VAL A 361 -0.74 13.39 -13.16
N GLU A 362 0.32 14.18 -13.34
CA GLU A 362 1.54 13.73 -14.00
C GLU A 362 2.44 12.94 -13.04
N GLN A 363 2.60 13.44 -11.82
CA GLN A 363 3.46 12.80 -10.83
C GLN A 363 2.91 13.01 -9.41
N LEU A 364 2.97 11.95 -8.61
CA LEU A 364 2.60 11.95 -7.20
C LEU A 364 3.79 11.46 -6.36
N LYS A 365 4.47 12.41 -5.70
CA LYS A 365 5.68 12.14 -4.93
C LYS A 365 5.41 12.27 -3.42
N VAL A 366 5.97 11.36 -2.62
CA VAL A 366 6.04 11.56 -1.17
C VAL A 366 7.14 12.57 -0.91
N GLY A 367 6.80 13.70 -0.31
CA GLY A 367 7.79 14.58 0.27
C GLY A 367 8.46 13.83 1.41
N GLY A 368 9.78 13.66 1.35
CA GLY A 368 10.58 13.06 2.44
C GLY A 368 10.63 13.90 3.72
N LYS A 369 9.68 14.83 3.90
CA LYS A 369 9.56 15.78 4.99
C LYS A 369 8.12 15.83 5.49
N SER A 370 7.98 16.24 6.75
CA SER A 370 6.67 16.52 7.33
C SER A 370 6.00 17.70 6.61
N LEU A 371 4.66 17.76 6.63
CA LEU A 371 3.96 18.99 6.26
C LEU A 371 4.13 20.08 7.33
N MET A 372 4.47 19.70 8.56
CA MET A 372 4.87 20.67 9.58
C MET A 372 6.18 21.33 9.15
N PRO A 373 6.23 22.67 9.07
CA PRO A 373 7.40 23.38 8.56
C PRO A 373 8.58 23.29 9.53
N ASP A 374 9.78 23.16 8.97
CA ASP A 374 11.02 23.38 9.70
C ASP A 374 11.15 24.88 10.07
N GLY A 375 11.82 25.20 11.17
CA GLY A 375 12.18 26.59 11.49
C GLY A 375 11.20 27.34 12.41
N VAL A 376 10.22 26.65 12.99
CA VAL A 376 9.27 27.20 13.98
C VAL A 376 9.98 27.90 15.14
N GLU A 377 11.14 27.39 15.55
CA GLU A 377 11.94 27.95 16.63
C GLU A 377 12.42 29.39 16.37
N ARG A 378 12.48 29.82 15.10
CA ARG A 378 12.91 31.19 14.77
C ARG A 378 11.95 32.24 15.32
N ASP A 379 10.69 31.86 15.49
CA ASP A 379 9.62 32.72 16.00
C ASP A 379 9.26 32.38 17.46
N VAL A 380 10.04 31.51 18.13
CA VAL A 380 9.77 31.03 19.49
C VAL A 380 11.06 31.11 20.30
N THR A 381 11.08 31.97 21.32
CA THR A 381 12.19 32.07 22.26
C THR A 381 12.31 30.80 23.12
N LEU A 382 13.45 30.65 23.79
CA LEU A 382 13.70 29.49 24.64
C LEU A 382 12.70 29.38 25.80
N GLN A 383 12.28 30.51 26.39
CA GLN A 383 11.23 30.54 27.42
C GLN A 383 9.85 30.24 26.82
N GLU A 384 9.50 30.82 25.67
CA GLU A 384 8.24 30.51 24.98
C GLU A 384 8.13 29.04 24.61
N MET A 385 9.25 28.37 24.28
CA MET A 385 9.28 26.93 24.03
C MET A 385 8.99 26.14 25.31
N ALA A 386 9.56 26.53 26.45
CA ALA A 386 9.28 25.90 27.75
C ALA A 386 7.80 26.10 28.15
N ASP A 387 7.26 27.29 27.92
CA ASP A 387 5.87 27.64 28.14
C ASP A 387 4.94 26.81 27.22
N LEU A 388 5.26 26.68 25.94
CA LEU A 388 4.53 25.87 24.97
C LEU A 388 4.51 24.39 25.39
N ILE A 389 5.66 23.84 25.78
CA ILE A 389 5.74 22.46 26.29
C ILE A 389 4.89 22.28 27.55
N GLU A 390 4.87 23.27 28.45
CA GLU A 390 4.00 23.26 29.63
C GLU A 390 2.50 23.29 29.25
N PHE A 391 2.13 24.06 28.23
CA PHE A 391 0.74 24.08 27.74
C PHE A 391 0.32 22.74 27.11
N LEU A 392 1.19 22.14 26.29
CA LEU A 392 0.95 20.85 25.62
C LEU A 392 0.97 19.67 26.61
N ARG A 393 1.73 19.81 27.69
CA ARG A 393 1.83 18.83 28.77
C ARG A 393 1.82 19.56 30.12
N PRO A 394 0.62 19.93 30.61
CA PRO A 394 0.50 20.56 31.92
C PRO A 394 1.01 19.59 32.98
N THR A 395 1.95 20.04 33.79
CA THR A 395 2.25 19.36 35.05
C THR A 395 1.00 19.46 35.94
N LYS A 396 0.58 18.32 36.50
CA LYS A 396 -0.55 18.27 37.42
C LYS A 396 -0.28 19.06 38.69
#